data_AF-A0A4Y5YIR0-F1
#
_entry.id   AF-A0A4Y5YIR0-F1
#
_cell.length_a   1.000
_cell.length_b   1.000
_cell.length_c   1.000
_cell.angle_alpha   90.00
_cell.angle_beta   90.00
_cell.angle_gamma   90.00
#
_symmetry.space_group_name_H-M   'P 1'
#
loop_
_entity.id
_entity.type
_entity.pdbx_description
1 polymer ?
#
loop_
_entity_poly.entity_id
_entity_poly.type
_entity_poly.pdbx_seq_one_letter_code
_entity_poly.pdbx_strand_id
1 'polypeptide(L)'
;MNGVKLNVISPKKLSASNISIVEYLELDPSKAVLLKYRKAHTFISEPNNCHLNIMVQCDKNGGQAVEGWIIGQDIRNNFLEARFHSVWLSPEGELIDFTPRTDLEKRIMFLPDPKRKIMLTTHNNIPAIMSYDSVKLINGVVQSVIKQIICIPQSDMIYKYGLADRS
;
A
#
# COMPACT_ATOMS: atom_id res chain seq x y z
N MET A 1 -1.12 -1.55 -31.18
CA MET A 1 0.06 -1.90 -30.37
C MET A 1 -0.44 -2.80 -29.26
N ASN A 2 -0.07 -4.09 -29.27
CA ASN A 2 -0.47 -4.99 -28.19
C ASN A 2 0.34 -4.62 -26.95
N GLY A 3 -0.32 -4.10 -25.91
CA GLY A 3 0.32 -3.78 -24.64
C GLY A 3 0.94 -5.03 -24.03
N VAL A 4 2.18 -4.91 -23.56
CA VAL A 4 2.86 -5.99 -22.82
C VAL A 4 2.04 -6.27 -21.56
N LYS A 5 1.54 -7.51 -21.43
CA LYS A 5 0.83 -7.94 -20.22
C LYS A 5 1.86 -8.22 -19.13
N LEU A 6 1.89 -7.35 -18.12
CA LEU A 6 2.74 -7.53 -16.93
C LEU A 6 2.13 -8.60 -16.00
N ASN A 7 2.99 -9.41 -15.41
CA ASN A 7 2.67 -10.36 -14.35
C ASN A 7 3.42 -9.96 -13.07
N VAL A 8 2.92 -8.91 -12.42
CA VAL A 8 3.54 -8.33 -11.23
C VAL A 8 3.25 -9.20 -10.02
N ILE A 9 4.29 -9.66 -9.34
CA ILE A 9 4.20 -10.47 -8.12
C ILE A 9 4.98 -9.81 -6.99
N SER A 10 4.57 -10.06 -5.74
CA SER A 10 5.39 -9.68 -4.59
C SER A 10 6.59 -10.62 -4.47
N PRO A 11 7.83 -10.12 -4.36
CA PRO A 11 8.98 -10.96 -4.14
C PRO A 11 8.93 -11.59 -2.73
N LYS A 12 9.46 -12.80 -2.58
CA LYS A 12 9.56 -13.46 -1.26
C LYS A 12 10.68 -12.88 -0.39
N LYS A 13 11.68 -12.26 -1.02
CA LYS A 13 12.82 -11.55 -0.42
C LYS A 13 13.25 -10.47 -1.39
N LEU A 14 13.77 -9.34 -0.88
CA LEU A 14 14.43 -8.38 -1.75
C LEU A 14 15.68 -9.01 -2.37
N SER A 15 15.89 -8.75 -3.64
CA SER A 15 17.05 -9.16 -4.42
C SER A 15 17.76 -7.93 -4.99
N ALA A 16 18.94 -8.11 -5.60
CA ALA A 16 19.72 -7.02 -6.17
C ALA A 16 18.91 -6.16 -7.17
N SER A 17 17.99 -6.75 -7.93
CA SER A 17 17.12 -5.98 -8.83
C SER A 17 16.19 -5.03 -8.06
N ASN A 18 15.62 -5.49 -6.94
CA ASN A 18 14.70 -4.69 -6.14
C ASN A 18 15.39 -3.53 -5.42
N ILE A 19 16.71 -3.57 -5.22
CA ILE A 19 17.43 -2.52 -4.51
C ILE A 19 17.28 -1.17 -5.25
N SER A 20 17.26 -1.17 -6.57
CA SER A 20 17.12 0.07 -7.37
C SER A 20 15.86 0.88 -7.03
N ILE A 21 14.71 0.23 -6.86
CA ILE A 21 13.47 0.94 -6.48
C ILE A 21 13.48 1.34 -5.00
N VAL A 22 14.14 0.57 -4.13
CA VAL A 22 14.27 0.91 -2.70
C VAL A 22 15.18 2.12 -2.50
N GLU A 23 16.30 2.18 -3.23
CA GLU A 23 17.20 3.32 -3.25
C GLU A 23 16.49 4.57 -3.79
N TYR A 24 15.72 4.44 -4.87
CA TYR A 24 14.93 5.54 -5.41
C TYR A 24 13.90 6.09 -4.40
N LEU A 25 13.32 5.23 -3.56
CA LEU A 25 12.42 5.64 -2.47
C LEU A 25 13.15 6.28 -1.28
N GLU A 26 14.49 6.19 -1.25
CA GLU A 26 15.38 6.59 -0.16
C GLU A 26 15.05 5.88 1.16
N LEU A 27 14.87 4.57 1.09
CA LEU A 27 14.52 3.72 2.23
C LEU A 27 15.58 2.65 2.48
N ASP A 28 15.59 2.13 3.71
CA ASP A 28 16.50 1.07 4.13
C ASP A 28 15.93 -0.32 3.76
N PRO A 29 16.55 -1.07 2.83
CA PRO A 29 16.06 -2.39 2.41
C PRO A 29 16.02 -3.41 3.56
N SER A 30 16.79 -3.22 4.64
CA SER A 30 16.77 -4.11 5.81
C SER A 30 15.46 -4.04 6.59
N LYS A 31 14.66 -2.99 6.38
CA LYS A 31 13.35 -2.82 7.00
C LYS A 31 12.23 -3.54 6.26
N ALA A 32 12.51 -4.15 5.11
CA ALA A 32 11.49 -4.86 4.35
C ALA A 32 11.03 -6.13 5.09
N VAL A 33 9.71 -6.35 5.14
CA VAL A 33 9.08 -7.46 5.86
C VAL A 33 8.11 -8.18 4.93
N LEU A 34 8.19 -9.50 4.89
CA LEU A 34 7.19 -10.32 4.20
C LEU A 34 5.96 -10.48 5.10
N LEU A 35 4.87 -9.79 4.76
CA LEU A 35 3.62 -9.86 5.51
C LEU A 35 2.68 -10.87 4.90
N LYS A 36 1.92 -11.57 5.75
CA LYS A 36 0.82 -12.44 5.33
C LYS A 36 -0.51 -11.72 5.56
N TYR A 37 -1.39 -11.75 4.55
CA TYR A 37 -2.76 -11.28 4.68
C TYR A 37 -3.47 -11.98 5.83
N ARG A 38 -4.17 -11.21 6.65
CA ARG A 38 -5.08 -11.69 7.69
C ARG A 38 -6.44 -11.05 7.49
N LYS A 39 -7.47 -11.85 7.68
CA LYS A 39 -8.84 -11.35 7.64
C LYS A 39 -9.13 -10.60 8.94
N ALA A 40 -9.70 -9.40 8.85
CA ALA A 40 -10.20 -8.69 10.01
C ALA A 40 -11.42 -9.42 10.60
N HIS A 41 -11.56 -9.39 11.93
CA HIS A 41 -12.65 -10.04 12.64
C HIS A 41 -13.82 -9.10 12.96
N THR A 42 -13.53 -7.79 13.07
CA THR A 42 -14.48 -6.76 13.53
C THR A 42 -15.14 -5.97 12.40
N PHE A 43 -14.67 -6.16 11.16
CA PHE A 43 -15.25 -5.60 9.95
C PHE A 43 -14.84 -6.40 8.71
N ILE A 44 -15.48 -6.14 7.57
CA ILE A 44 -15.09 -6.71 6.29
C ILE A 44 -14.13 -5.74 5.61
N SER A 45 -12.87 -6.14 5.47
CA SER A 45 -11.85 -5.41 4.72
C SER A 45 -12.08 -5.53 3.21
N GLU A 46 -11.92 -4.44 2.49
CA GLU A 46 -12.20 -4.38 1.04
C GLU A 46 -10.91 -4.31 0.20
N PRO A 47 -10.86 -4.97 -0.97
CA PRO A 47 -9.73 -4.82 -1.90
C PRO A 47 -9.54 -3.36 -2.31
N ASN A 48 -8.29 -2.96 -2.58
CA ASN A 48 -7.90 -1.60 -3.01
C ASN A 48 -8.22 -0.46 -2.03
N ASN A 49 -8.76 -0.76 -0.84
CA ASN A 49 -9.11 0.23 0.19
C ASN A 49 -8.15 0.15 1.39
N CYS A 50 -6.84 0.00 1.14
CA CYS A 50 -5.88 -0.28 2.21
C CYS A 50 -5.88 0.77 3.33
N HIS A 51 -5.89 2.05 2.97
CA HIS A 51 -5.94 3.16 3.92
C HIS A 51 -7.22 3.12 4.78
N LEU A 52 -8.39 2.91 4.16
CA LEU A 52 -9.66 2.82 4.88
C LEU A 52 -9.71 1.57 5.77
N ASN A 53 -9.27 0.41 5.28
CA ASN A 53 -9.19 -0.81 6.08
C ASN A 53 -8.39 -0.60 7.35
N ILE A 54 -7.22 0.03 7.26
CA ILE A 54 -6.36 0.25 8.43
C ILE A 54 -6.96 1.30 9.37
N MET A 55 -7.57 2.38 8.88
CA MET A 55 -8.24 3.35 9.75
C MET A 55 -9.38 2.69 10.54
N VAL A 56 -10.23 1.89 9.88
CA VAL A 56 -11.31 1.16 10.56
C VAL A 56 -10.76 0.15 11.58
N GLN A 57 -9.67 -0.55 11.24
CA GLN A 57 -9.00 -1.45 12.17
C GLN A 57 -8.46 -0.70 13.40
N CYS A 58 -7.84 0.46 13.21
CA CYS A 58 -7.36 1.30 14.30
C CYS A 58 -8.49 1.75 15.22
N ASP A 59 -9.62 2.20 14.67
CA ASP A 59 -10.76 2.66 15.46
C ASP A 59 -11.39 1.53 16.29
N LYS A 60 -11.46 0.32 15.71
CA LYS A 60 -12.13 -0.82 16.35
C LYS A 60 -11.26 -1.57 17.34
N ASN A 61 -9.94 -1.57 17.13
CA ASN A 61 -9.02 -2.47 17.83
C ASN A 61 -7.79 -1.76 18.40
N GLY A 62 -7.71 -0.43 18.32
CA GLY A 62 -6.52 0.34 18.71
C GLY A 62 -5.36 0.09 17.76
N GLY A 63 -4.13 0.30 18.24
CA GLY A 63 -2.93 0.17 17.40
C GLY A 63 -2.72 1.38 16.50
N GLN A 64 -1.90 1.22 15.46
CA GLN A 64 -1.44 2.33 14.62
C GLN A 64 -1.40 1.96 13.14
N ALA A 65 -1.62 2.95 12.29
CA ALA A 65 -1.35 2.83 10.86
C ALA A 65 0.15 2.95 10.59
N VAL A 66 0.67 2.04 9.77
CA VAL A 66 2.04 2.10 9.24
C VAL A 66 1.96 2.19 7.73
N GLU A 67 2.37 3.33 7.22
CA GLU A 67 2.52 3.59 5.79
C GLU A 67 3.83 3.03 5.25
N GLY A 68 3.81 2.69 3.97
CA GLY A 68 4.95 2.15 3.27
C GLY A 68 4.60 1.74 1.85
N TRP A 69 5.39 0.82 1.32
CA TRP A 69 5.29 0.40 -0.06
C TRP A 69 5.18 -1.12 -0.16
N ILE A 70 4.25 -1.61 -0.98
CA ILE A 70 4.31 -2.97 -1.49
C ILE A 70 5.29 -2.96 -2.65
N ILE A 71 6.36 -3.76 -2.54
CA ILE A 71 7.29 -3.99 -3.63
C ILE A 71 6.74 -5.11 -4.51
N GLY A 72 6.54 -4.82 -5.79
CA GLY A 72 6.14 -5.75 -6.83
C GLY A 72 7.20 -5.85 -7.92
N GLN A 73 7.25 -6.99 -8.60
CA GLN A 73 8.16 -7.22 -9.71
C GLN A 73 7.55 -8.10 -10.80
N ASP A 74 7.96 -7.86 -12.03
CA ASP A 74 7.85 -8.82 -13.13
C ASP A 74 9.26 -9.03 -13.71
N ILE A 75 9.85 -10.18 -13.39
CA ILE A 75 11.22 -10.52 -13.78
C ILE A 75 11.37 -10.62 -15.30
N ARG A 76 10.33 -11.09 -16.01
CA ARG A 76 10.42 -11.30 -17.46
C ARG A 76 10.49 -9.99 -18.22
N ASN A 77 9.80 -8.98 -17.70
CA ASN A 77 9.70 -7.66 -18.30
C ASN A 77 10.63 -6.63 -17.64
N ASN A 78 11.50 -7.07 -16.73
CA ASN A 78 12.42 -6.24 -15.94
C ASN A 78 11.71 -5.01 -15.35
N PHE A 79 10.53 -5.27 -14.79
CA PHE A 79 9.62 -4.27 -14.26
C PHE A 79 9.60 -4.36 -12.74
N LEU A 80 9.67 -3.21 -12.07
CA LEU A 80 9.50 -3.07 -10.64
C LEU A 80 8.40 -2.04 -10.38
N GLU A 81 7.65 -2.28 -9.32
CA GLU A 81 6.62 -1.35 -8.85
C GLU A 81 6.72 -1.22 -7.33
N ALA A 82 6.56 0.00 -6.84
CA ALA A 82 6.29 0.26 -5.44
C ALA A 82 4.91 0.90 -5.37
N ARG A 83 3.95 0.21 -4.73
CA ARG A 83 2.59 0.71 -4.51
C ARG A 83 2.45 1.18 -3.08
N PHE A 84 2.08 2.45 -2.89
CA PHE A 84 1.89 2.99 -1.56
C PHE A 84 0.74 2.25 -0.85
N HIS A 85 0.97 1.84 0.39
CA HIS A 85 0.11 0.90 1.11
C HIS A 85 0.13 1.18 2.61
N SER A 86 -0.99 0.93 3.27
CA SER A 86 -1.08 0.97 4.73
C SER A 86 -1.26 -0.44 5.31
N VAL A 87 -0.55 -0.71 6.40
CA VAL A 87 -0.71 -1.91 7.23
C VAL A 87 -0.97 -1.50 8.69
N TRP A 88 -1.46 -2.43 9.50
CA TRP A 88 -1.75 -2.17 10.91
C TRP A 88 -0.60 -2.66 11.78
N LEU A 89 -0.13 -1.83 12.70
CA LEU A 89 0.68 -2.23 13.84
C LEU A 89 -0.23 -2.43 15.04
N SER A 90 -0.35 -3.68 15.50
CA SER A 90 -1.19 -4.02 16.65
C SER A 90 -0.65 -3.41 17.95
N PRO A 91 -1.48 -3.26 18.99
CA PRO A 91 -1.03 -2.87 20.32
C PRO A 91 0.09 -3.77 20.89
N GLU A 92 0.13 -5.03 20.47
CA GLU A 92 1.14 -6.03 20.85
C GLU A 92 2.43 -5.93 20.01
N GLY A 93 2.50 -5.00 19.06
CA GLY A 93 3.68 -4.76 18.22
C GLY A 93 3.74 -5.62 16.95
N GLU A 94 2.64 -6.27 16.57
CA GLU A 94 2.61 -7.11 15.37
C GLU A 94 2.17 -6.31 14.13
N LEU A 95 2.94 -6.42 13.04
CA LEU A 95 2.61 -5.79 11.76
C LEU A 95 1.75 -6.71 10.89
N ILE A 96 0.57 -6.24 10.47
CA ILE A 96 -0.46 -7.07 9.82
C ILE A 96 -1.04 -6.36 8.59
N ASP A 97 -1.11 -7.09 7.48
CA ASP A 97 -1.85 -6.66 6.29
C ASP A 97 -3.29 -7.18 6.33
N PHE A 98 -4.25 -6.26 6.40
CA PHE A 98 -5.68 -6.57 6.39
C PHE A 98 -6.32 -6.41 5.01
N THR A 99 -5.58 -6.03 3.97
CA THR A 99 -6.21 -5.74 2.67
C THR A 99 -6.21 -6.97 1.77
N PRO A 100 -7.39 -7.54 1.43
CA PRO A 100 -7.45 -8.67 0.52
C PRO A 100 -7.01 -8.25 -0.89
N ARG A 101 -6.40 -9.18 -1.62
CA ARG A 101 -5.94 -8.96 -2.99
C ARG A 101 -6.90 -9.58 -3.99
N THR A 102 -7.10 -8.90 -5.11
CA THR A 102 -7.99 -9.36 -6.20
C THR A 102 -7.42 -10.58 -6.93
N ASP A 103 -6.11 -10.76 -6.91
CA ASP A 103 -5.37 -11.89 -7.48
C ASP A 103 -5.20 -13.08 -6.51
N LEU A 104 -5.80 -12.99 -5.30
CA LEU A 104 -5.70 -13.98 -4.23
C LEU A 104 -4.28 -14.17 -3.65
N GLU A 105 -3.32 -13.31 -3.98
CA GLU A 105 -2.03 -13.30 -3.31
C GLU A 105 -2.22 -13.08 -1.80
N LYS A 106 -1.54 -13.91 -1.00
CA LYS A 106 -1.67 -13.92 0.46
C LYS A 106 -0.44 -13.32 1.14
N ARG A 107 0.58 -12.93 0.39
CA ARG A 107 1.80 -12.32 0.94
C ARG A 107 2.25 -11.12 0.14
N ILE A 108 2.72 -10.10 0.86
CA ILE A 108 3.29 -8.89 0.27
C ILE A 108 4.69 -8.65 0.82
N MET A 109 5.59 -8.16 -0.04
CA MET A 109 6.85 -7.57 0.42
C MET A 109 6.57 -6.13 0.79
N PHE A 110 6.46 -5.84 2.08
CA PHE A 110 6.15 -4.51 2.58
C PHE A 110 7.43 -3.82 3.06
N LEU A 111 7.63 -2.58 2.63
CA LEU A 111 8.72 -1.73 3.07
C LEU A 111 8.14 -0.50 3.78
N PRO A 112 8.24 -0.40 5.11
CA PRO A 112 7.75 0.75 5.86
C PRO A 112 8.42 2.05 5.41
N ASP A 113 7.64 3.14 5.38
CA ASP A 113 8.10 4.48 5.02
C ASP A 113 7.70 5.49 6.11
N PRO A 114 8.62 5.88 7.00
CA PRO A 114 8.31 6.85 8.05
C PRO A 114 8.18 8.29 7.54
N LYS A 115 8.65 8.59 6.31
CA LYS A 115 8.70 9.94 5.75
C LYS A 115 7.35 10.35 5.13
N ARG A 116 6.57 9.39 4.65
CA ARG A 116 5.36 9.62 3.86
C ARG A 116 4.12 9.16 4.62
N LYS A 117 3.15 10.05 4.76
CA LYS A 117 1.89 9.80 5.46
C LYS A 117 0.70 10.12 4.56
N ILE A 118 -0.40 9.38 4.75
CA ILE A 118 -1.69 9.76 4.19
C ILE A 118 -2.35 10.85 5.03
N MET A 119 -3.34 11.52 4.45
CA MET A 119 -4.19 12.47 5.17
C MET A 119 -5.64 12.35 4.66
N LEU A 120 -6.60 12.36 5.58
CA LEU A 120 -8.01 12.56 5.21
C LEU A 120 -8.19 14.02 4.78
N THR A 121 -8.91 14.23 3.68
CA THR A 121 -9.11 15.55 3.09
C THR A 121 -10.44 15.59 2.33
N THR A 122 -10.72 16.69 1.65
CA THR A 122 -11.87 16.81 0.75
C THR A 122 -11.43 17.26 -0.63
N HIS A 123 -12.14 16.79 -1.66
CA HIS A 123 -11.97 17.23 -3.03
C HIS A 123 -13.33 17.51 -3.64
N ASN A 124 -13.59 18.75 -4.03
CA ASN A 124 -14.90 19.21 -4.49
C ASN A 124 -16.04 18.86 -3.51
N ASN A 125 -15.80 19.07 -2.20
CA ASN A 125 -16.72 18.73 -1.11
C ASN A 125 -17.02 17.24 -0.92
N ILE A 126 -16.22 16.35 -1.53
CA ILE A 126 -16.32 14.90 -1.34
C ILE A 126 -15.13 14.45 -0.47
N PRO A 127 -15.36 13.64 0.59
CA PRO A 127 -14.29 13.02 1.36
C PRO A 127 -13.29 12.27 0.47
N ALA A 128 -12.01 12.53 0.71
CA ALA A 128 -10.90 12.01 -0.07
C ALA A 128 -9.70 11.68 0.82
N ILE A 129 -8.73 10.96 0.25
CA ILE A 129 -7.47 10.63 0.91
C ILE A 129 -6.33 11.18 0.08
N MET A 130 -5.54 12.06 0.67
CA MET A 130 -4.26 12.44 0.11
C MET A 130 -3.26 11.30 0.35
N SER A 131 -2.70 10.75 -0.72
CA SER A 131 -1.82 9.57 -0.71
C SER A 131 -0.73 9.72 -1.78
N TYR A 132 -0.01 8.65 -2.11
CA TYR A 132 1.07 8.65 -3.10
C TYR A 132 0.79 7.65 -4.22
N ASP A 133 1.07 8.06 -5.45
CA ASP A 133 0.96 7.18 -6.62
C ASP A 133 2.06 6.10 -6.61
N SER A 134 1.83 5.05 -7.39
CA SER A 134 2.79 4.01 -7.67
C SER A 134 4.06 4.56 -8.35
N VAL A 135 5.21 4.11 -7.86
CA VAL A 135 6.50 4.27 -8.54
C VAL A 135 6.74 3.05 -9.40
N LYS A 136 7.20 3.25 -10.64
CA LYS A 136 7.44 2.17 -11.60
C LYS A 136 8.81 2.34 -12.24
N LEU A 137 9.58 1.27 -12.28
CA LEU A 137 10.85 1.20 -13.01
C LEU A 137 10.73 0.12 -14.10
N ILE A 138 11.22 0.42 -15.30
CA ILE A 138 11.38 -0.53 -16.40
C ILE A 138 12.82 -0.47 -16.85
N ASN A 139 13.52 -1.60 -16.86
CA ASN A 139 14.94 -1.64 -17.21
C ASN A 139 15.80 -0.69 -16.36
N GLY A 140 15.46 -0.53 -15.08
CA GLY A 140 16.13 0.39 -14.15
C GLY A 140 15.79 1.87 -14.38
N VAL A 141 15.00 2.21 -15.41
CA VAL A 141 14.60 3.58 -15.71
C VAL A 141 13.27 3.88 -15.03
N VAL A 142 13.22 4.98 -14.27
CA VAL A 142 12.00 5.47 -13.62
C VAL A 142 10.99 5.90 -14.68
N GLN A 143 9.82 5.26 -14.68
CA GLN A 143 8.68 5.55 -15.57
C GLN A 143 7.59 6.36 -14.86
N SER A 144 7.46 6.17 -13.54
CA SER A 144 6.56 6.94 -12.68
C SER A 144 7.31 7.36 -11.44
N VAL A 145 7.23 8.66 -11.13
CA VAL A 145 7.92 9.27 -9.99
C VAL A 145 7.05 9.28 -8.75
N ILE A 146 7.66 9.52 -7.59
CA ILE A 146 6.92 9.74 -6.34
C ILE A 146 6.08 11.00 -6.50
N LYS A 147 4.77 10.85 -6.49
CA LYS A 147 3.81 11.96 -6.64
C LYS A 147 2.69 11.82 -5.64
N GLN A 148 2.39 12.90 -4.93
CA GLN A 148 1.22 12.98 -4.07
C GLN A 148 -0.03 13.12 -4.92
N ILE A 149 -1.06 12.37 -4.57
CA ILE A 149 -2.33 12.29 -5.29
C ILE A 149 -3.51 12.41 -4.32
N ILE A 150 -4.67 12.78 -4.86
CA ILE A 150 -5.94 12.74 -4.16
C ILE A 150 -6.70 11.51 -4.65
N CYS A 151 -7.01 10.61 -3.73
CA CYS A 151 -7.79 9.42 -3.97
C CYS A 151 -9.21 9.64 -3.44
N ILE A 152 -10.20 9.68 -4.33
CA ILE A 152 -11.61 9.63 -3.93
C ILE A 152 -11.98 8.15 -3.75
N PRO A 153 -12.27 7.70 -2.52
CA PRO A 153 -12.61 6.30 -2.29
C PRO A 153 -13.85 5.90 -3.08
N GLN A 154 -13.81 4.73 -3.70
CA GLN A 154 -14.98 4.14 -4.38
C GLN A 154 -15.86 3.35 -3.40
N SER A 155 -15.38 3.11 -2.19
CA SER A 155 -16.05 2.36 -1.14
C SER A 155 -16.90 3.27 -0.25
N ASP A 156 -18.03 2.76 0.25
CA ASP A 156 -18.87 3.43 1.24
C ASP A 156 -18.26 3.40 2.65
N MET A 157 -17.16 2.66 2.87
CA MET A 157 -16.47 2.53 4.16
C MET A 157 -16.17 3.89 4.81
N ILE A 158 -15.81 4.90 4.01
CA ILE A 158 -15.48 6.24 4.52
C ILE A 158 -16.68 6.88 5.26
N TYR A 159 -17.91 6.64 4.80
CA TYR A 159 -19.13 7.10 5.45
C TYR A 159 -19.62 6.12 6.52
N LYS A 160 -19.64 4.83 6.19
CA LYS A 160 -20.14 3.75 7.05
C LYS A 160 -19.45 3.70 8.42
N TYR A 161 -18.16 4.05 8.47
CA TYR A 161 -17.37 4.05 9.71
C TYR A 161 -17.08 5.46 10.25
N GLY A 162 -17.77 6.50 9.75
CA GLY A 162 -17.60 7.87 10.25
C GLY A 162 -16.19 8.43 10.05
N LEU A 163 -15.51 8.02 8.97
CA LEU A 163 -14.19 8.54 8.61
C LEU A 163 -14.30 9.88 7.86
N ALA A 164 -15.41 10.09 7.15
CA ALA A 164 -15.72 11.34 6.45
C ALA A 164 -15.78 12.56 7.39
N ASP A 165 -16.16 12.38 8.65
CA ASP A 165 -16.31 13.48 9.62
C ASP A 165 -14.96 13.95 10.19
N ARG A 166 -13.84 13.36 9.74
CA ARG A 166 -12.48 13.65 10.21
C ARG A 166 -11.65 14.47 9.23
N SER A 167 -12.19 14.73 8.03
CA SER A 167 -11.51 15.47 6.94
C SER A 167 -11.79 16.96 6.95
#